data_AF-A0AA95ID85-F1
#
_entry.id   AF-A0AA95ID85-F1
#
_cell.length_a   1.000
_cell.length_b   1.000
_cell.length_c   1.000
_cell.angle_alpha   90.00
_cell.angle_beta   90.00
_cell.angle_gamma   90.00
#
_symmetry.space_group_name_H-M   'P 1'
#
loop_
_entity.id
_entity.type
_entity.pdbx_description
1 polymer ?
#
loop_
_entity_poly.entity_id
_entity_poly.type
_entity_poly.pdbx_seq_one_letter_code
_entity_poly.pdbx_strand_id
1 'polypeptide(L)'
;MKKIVALVVSLALLLSVQTAALAHSGRTDANGGHNCSEKSKQKGLCTGYHYHNSGTTNSGSKSTSTKSSSTSTTKSASTKSSTNSKKTTPNKGYTTVDITLIVNSSIVPLDQKAVIVNGTVLIPLKNMFDALGATLEWDQSTKKITAYKGNTTVELTVDSTAARKQDKALTLQAKPIVINGYTMVPARFAAESFDAVVEWDSQSSTITITTP
;
A
#
# COMPACT_ATOMS: atom_id res chain seq x y z
N MET A 1 -16.10 -9.60 -71.86
CA MET A 1 -14.95 -10.55 -71.90
C MET A 1 -13.71 -9.71 -71.58
N LYS A 2 -13.14 -9.80 -70.37
CA LYS A 2 -12.16 -10.78 -69.88
C LYS A 2 -10.72 -10.57 -70.44
N LYS A 3 -9.86 -9.97 -69.58
CA LYS A 3 -8.41 -10.17 -69.41
C LYS A 3 -7.39 -9.48 -70.36
N ILE A 4 -6.69 -8.48 -69.80
CA ILE A 4 -5.26 -8.14 -69.97
C ILE A 4 -4.82 -7.75 -68.53
N VAL A 5 -4.12 -8.53 -67.70
CA VAL A 5 -2.81 -9.23 -67.83
C VAL A 5 -1.67 -8.22 -68.02
N ALA A 6 -1.21 -7.52 -66.98
CA ALA A 6 -0.34 -7.95 -65.87
C ALA A 6 1.13 -7.53 -66.09
N LEU A 7 1.51 -6.44 -65.43
CA LEU A 7 2.85 -5.90 -65.16
C LEU A 7 2.62 -4.81 -64.06
N VAL A 8 3.43 -4.57 -63.04
CA VAL A 8 4.69 -5.16 -62.54
C VAL A 8 4.52 -5.48 -61.02
N VAL A 9 5.25 -6.45 -60.47
CA VAL A 9 5.46 -6.63 -59.01
C VAL A 9 6.88 -6.21 -58.66
N SER A 10 7.08 -5.66 -57.46
CA SER A 10 8.35 -5.20 -56.84
C SER A 10 8.80 -3.78 -57.22
N LEU A 11 8.94 -2.89 -56.21
CA LEU A 11 10.24 -2.56 -55.59
C LEU A 11 10.07 -1.50 -54.47
N ALA A 12 10.82 -1.65 -53.37
CA ALA A 12 11.08 -0.67 -52.31
C ALA A 12 9.85 0.01 -51.63
N LEU A 13 9.12 -0.68 -50.76
CA LEU A 13 9.36 -0.61 -49.31
C LEU A 13 10.83 -0.31 -48.92
N LEU A 14 11.11 0.83 -48.25
CA LEU A 14 12.04 0.99 -47.10
C LEU A 14 12.39 2.48 -46.81
N LEU A 15 12.29 2.86 -45.53
CA LEU A 15 12.95 3.98 -44.82
C LEU A 15 12.78 5.44 -45.31
N SER A 16 12.02 6.20 -44.53
CA SER A 16 12.66 7.05 -43.49
C SER A 16 11.73 7.25 -42.30
N VAL A 17 11.88 6.39 -41.28
CA VAL A 17 11.22 6.55 -39.98
C VAL A 17 11.84 7.77 -39.29
N GLN A 18 11.03 8.79 -39.02
CA GLN A 18 11.45 9.93 -38.21
C GLN A 18 11.67 9.47 -36.76
N THR A 19 12.93 9.18 -36.43
CA THR A 19 13.35 8.83 -35.07
C THR A 19 13.76 10.09 -34.32
N ALA A 20 12.82 10.67 -33.60
CA ALA A 20 13.07 11.66 -32.56
C ALA A 20 12.26 11.29 -31.31
N ALA A 21 12.80 11.31 -30.09
CA ALA A 21 14.20 11.36 -29.66
C ALA A 21 14.30 10.62 -28.31
N LEU A 22 15.51 10.35 -27.81
CA LEU A 22 15.69 9.59 -26.57
C LEU A 22 15.10 10.35 -25.35
N ALA A 23 14.01 9.83 -24.78
CA ALA A 23 13.62 10.13 -23.41
C ALA A 23 14.29 9.11 -22.46
N HIS A 24 15.24 9.61 -21.67
CA HIS A 24 16.14 8.83 -20.81
C HIS A 24 15.44 7.83 -19.88
N SER A 25 16.00 6.62 -19.75
CA SER A 25 15.56 5.65 -18.75
C SER A 25 15.93 6.10 -17.33
N GLY A 26 14.94 6.51 -16.54
CA GLY A 26 15.04 6.56 -15.08
C GLY A 26 15.72 7.79 -14.51
N ARG A 27 15.01 8.92 -14.50
CA ARG A 27 15.00 9.74 -13.27
C ARG A 27 13.86 9.22 -12.41
N THR A 28 14.17 8.82 -11.18
CA THR A 28 13.15 8.71 -10.14
C THR A 28 12.54 10.09 -9.91
N ASP A 29 11.27 10.14 -9.54
CA ASP A 29 10.66 11.37 -9.04
C ASP A 29 11.32 11.84 -7.72
N ALA A 30 10.88 12.99 -7.21
CA ALA A 30 11.41 13.59 -5.99
C ALA A 30 11.28 12.68 -4.74
N ASN A 31 10.44 11.64 -4.79
CA ASN A 31 10.31 10.68 -3.70
C ASN A 31 11.28 9.49 -3.88
N GLY A 32 11.56 9.05 -5.11
CA GLY A 32 12.35 7.83 -5.40
C GLY A 32 11.62 6.78 -6.25
N GLY A 33 10.44 7.11 -6.79
CA GLY A 33 9.63 6.19 -7.60
C GLY A 33 9.73 6.45 -9.10
N HIS A 34 9.40 5.45 -9.92
CA HIS A 34 9.33 5.58 -11.37
C HIS A 34 8.35 4.59 -12.02
N ASN A 35 7.82 4.97 -13.18
CA ASN A 35 7.08 4.05 -14.06
C ASN A 35 8.03 3.10 -14.77
N CYS A 36 7.76 1.79 -14.69
CA CYS A 36 8.50 0.76 -15.39
C CYS A 36 8.33 0.93 -16.92
N SER A 37 9.46 1.00 -17.65
CA SER A 37 9.45 1.15 -19.11
C SER A 37 8.80 -0.05 -19.80
N GLU A 38 8.20 0.15 -20.97
CA GLU A 38 7.62 -0.94 -21.78
C GLU A 38 8.63 -2.03 -22.12
N LYS A 39 9.87 -1.64 -22.42
CA LYS A 39 11.00 -2.57 -22.66
C LYS A 39 11.41 -3.36 -21.41
N SER A 40 11.19 -2.83 -20.22
CA SER A 40 11.40 -3.54 -18.95
C SER A 40 10.23 -4.46 -18.60
N LYS A 41 8.99 -4.04 -18.91
CA LYS A 41 7.77 -4.87 -18.78
C LYS A 41 7.83 -6.09 -19.69
N GLN A 42 8.21 -5.91 -20.97
CA GLN A 42 8.38 -7.00 -21.94
C GLN A 42 9.45 -8.03 -21.54
N LYS A 43 10.42 -7.64 -20.71
CA LYS A 43 11.45 -8.53 -20.16
C LYS A 43 11.07 -9.16 -18.80
N GLY A 44 9.87 -8.88 -18.28
CA GLY A 44 9.42 -9.36 -16.97
C GLY A 44 10.20 -8.79 -15.78
N LEU A 45 10.99 -7.73 -15.97
CA LEU A 45 11.88 -7.18 -14.93
C LEU A 45 11.16 -6.27 -13.93
N CYS A 46 10.06 -5.64 -14.35
CA CYS A 46 9.16 -4.88 -13.48
C CYS A 46 7.77 -4.75 -14.13
N THR A 47 6.78 -4.36 -13.34
CA THR A 47 5.43 -4.01 -13.80
C THR A 47 4.98 -2.71 -13.13
N GLY A 48 4.08 -1.96 -13.78
CA GLY A 48 3.48 -0.74 -13.21
C GLY A 48 4.47 0.36 -12.80
N TYR A 49 4.08 1.14 -11.79
CA TYR A 49 4.92 2.12 -11.08
C TYR A 49 5.54 1.46 -9.85
N HIS A 50 6.82 1.71 -9.57
CA HIS A 50 7.53 1.10 -8.44
C HIS A 50 8.65 2.00 -7.91
N TYR A 51 9.17 1.68 -6.71
CA TYR A 51 9.97 2.57 -5.89
C TYR A 51 11.23 1.89 -5.37
N HIS A 52 12.37 2.60 -5.37
CA HIS A 52 13.67 2.06 -4.91
C HIS A 52 14.30 2.97 -3.86
N ASN A 53 14.20 2.59 -2.58
CA ASN A 53 14.93 3.29 -1.52
C ASN A 53 16.41 2.88 -1.51
N SER A 54 17.27 3.68 -2.16
CA SER A 54 18.74 3.53 -2.10
C SER A 54 19.41 4.79 -1.57
N GLY A 55 18.95 5.24 -0.39
CA GLY A 55 19.56 6.34 0.34
C GLY A 55 20.98 6.04 0.83
N THR A 56 21.96 6.28 -0.03
CA THR A 56 23.35 6.53 0.40
C THR A 56 23.47 7.98 0.85
N THR A 57 23.65 8.22 2.15
CA THR A 57 24.37 9.42 2.62
C THR A 57 25.32 9.04 3.74
N ASN A 58 26.55 9.55 3.62
CA ASN A 58 27.63 9.41 4.57
C ASN A 58 27.61 10.59 5.54
N SER A 59 27.77 10.35 6.83
CA SER A 59 28.21 11.36 7.81
C SER A 59 28.72 10.66 9.06
N GLY A 60 30.04 10.67 9.25
CA GLY A 60 30.65 10.10 10.44
C GLY A 60 30.56 11.06 11.64
N SER A 61 30.45 10.50 12.84
CA SER A 61 31.03 11.09 14.04
C SER A 61 31.23 10.07 15.17
N LYS A 62 32.51 9.86 15.46
CA LYS A 62 33.11 9.87 16.81
C LYS A 62 32.51 8.93 17.88
N SER A 63 33.31 7.90 18.15
CA SER A 63 33.38 7.09 19.36
C SER A 63 32.90 7.75 20.66
N THR A 64 32.29 6.95 21.54
CA THR A 64 32.85 6.71 22.89
C THR A 64 32.47 5.31 23.36
N SER A 65 33.47 4.56 23.81
CA SER A 65 33.33 3.23 24.40
C SER A 65 33.16 3.32 25.91
N THR A 66 32.13 2.70 26.47
CA THR A 66 32.09 2.35 27.90
C THR A 66 31.88 0.85 28.06
N LYS A 67 33.01 0.17 28.33
CA LYS A 67 33.13 -1.24 28.66
C LYS A 67 32.83 -1.43 30.16
N SER A 68 31.89 -2.32 30.49
CA SER A 68 31.81 -2.94 31.83
C SER A 68 31.35 -4.39 31.73
N SER A 69 32.32 -5.31 31.85
CA SER A 69 32.14 -6.63 32.47
C SER A 69 31.73 -6.44 33.94
N SER A 70 31.08 -7.36 34.66
CA SER A 70 31.42 -8.79 34.74
C SER A 70 30.36 -9.65 35.45
N THR A 71 30.15 -10.89 34.95
CA THR A 71 30.17 -12.16 35.74
C THR A 71 29.11 -12.35 36.85
N SER A 72 27.97 -13.03 36.59
CA SER A 72 27.70 -14.49 36.80
C SER A 72 27.43 -14.90 38.27
N THR A 73 26.55 -15.84 38.66
CA THR A 73 25.81 -16.94 38.00
C THR A 73 24.57 -17.34 38.82
N THR A 74 23.46 -17.79 38.18
CA THR A 74 22.66 -18.95 38.66
C THR A 74 21.79 -19.58 37.55
N LYS A 75 22.36 -20.60 36.91
CA LYS A 75 21.74 -21.87 36.47
C LYS A 75 20.19 -21.94 36.35
N SER A 76 19.70 -22.02 35.12
CA SER A 76 18.75 -23.08 34.70
C SER A 76 18.82 -23.31 33.20
N ALA A 77 18.69 -24.57 32.78
CA ALA A 77 19.06 -25.02 31.44
C ALA A 77 17.86 -25.15 30.50
N SER A 78 18.02 -24.67 29.27
CA SER A 78 17.40 -25.29 28.10
C SER A 78 18.18 -24.91 26.83
N THR A 79 18.55 -25.91 26.04
CA THR A 79 19.18 -25.78 24.71
C THR A 79 18.79 -27.06 23.98
N LYS A 80 18.07 -27.04 22.86
CA LYS A 80 18.58 -26.75 21.51
C LYS A 80 17.35 -26.67 20.58
N SER A 81 16.93 -25.51 20.09
CA SER A 81 17.37 -24.86 18.84
C SER A 81 17.19 -25.68 17.56
N SER A 82 16.19 -25.31 16.73
CA SER A 82 16.28 -25.08 15.27
C SER A 82 14.94 -24.56 14.72
N THR A 83 14.83 -23.28 14.37
CA THR A 83 14.89 -22.76 12.97
C THR A 83 13.64 -23.10 12.16
N ASN A 84 12.77 -22.12 11.86
CA ASN A 84 12.94 -21.30 10.66
C ASN A 84 12.50 -19.83 10.86
N SER A 85 13.45 -18.90 10.76
CA SER A 85 13.18 -17.45 10.78
C SER A 85 13.13 -16.88 9.36
N LYS A 86 12.10 -16.08 9.03
CA LYS A 86 12.12 -15.20 7.85
C LYS A 86 11.77 -13.75 8.17
N LYS A 87 12.74 -13.09 8.82
CA LYS A 87 13.10 -11.67 8.63
C LYS A 87 11.97 -10.63 8.66
N THR A 88 11.53 -10.26 9.85
CA THR A 88 10.92 -8.94 10.10
C THR A 88 11.98 -7.85 10.09
N THR A 89 11.81 -6.81 9.26
CA THR A 89 12.70 -5.64 9.21
C THR A 89 12.09 -4.49 10.02
N PRO A 90 12.66 -4.09 11.17
CA PRO A 90 12.01 -3.16 12.11
C PRO A 90 12.26 -1.68 11.75
N ASN A 91 11.96 -1.27 10.52
CA ASN A 91 12.21 0.11 10.05
C ASN A 91 11.06 0.67 9.19
N LYS A 92 9.80 0.50 9.63
CA LYS A 92 8.63 1.00 8.88
C LYS A 92 7.58 1.74 9.72
N GLY A 93 7.81 1.94 11.01
CA GLY A 93 6.90 2.70 11.90
C GLY A 93 5.52 2.05 12.12
N TYR A 94 5.36 0.80 11.71
CA TYR A 94 4.13 0.02 11.83
C TYR A 94 4.47 -1.47 11.92
N THR A 95 3.56 -2.26 12.49
CA THR A 95 3.67 -3.72 12.57
C THR A 95 2.64 -4.37 11.67
N THR A 96 3.04 -5.20 10.71
CA THR A 96 2.09 -6.00 9.92
C THR A 96 1.47 -7.08 10.80
N VAL A 97 0.16 -7.24 10.70
CA VAL A 97 -0.62 -8.23 11.44
C VAL A 97 -1.56 -9.00 10.52
N ASP A 98 -1.78 -10.27 10.85
CA ASP A 98 -2.82 -11.08 10.25
C ASP A 98 -4.09 -10.94 11.08
N ILE A 99 -5.20 -10.61 10.42
CA ILE A 99 -6.52 -10.46 11.04
C ILE A 99 -7.56 -11.16 10.18
N THR A 100 -8.66 -11.57 10.81
CA THR A 100 -9.90 -11.88 10.10
C THR A 100 -10.76 -10.63 10.06
N LEU A 101 -11.30 -10.28 8.89
CA LEU A 101 -12.32 -9.23 8.77
C LEU A 101 -13.67 -9.89 8.45
N ILE A 102 -14.68 -9.61 9.26
CA ILE A 102 -16.06 -10.02 9.06
C ILE A 102 -16.91 -8.76 8.91
N VAL A 103 -17.69 -8.66 7.84
CA VAL A 103 -18.67 -7.59 7.62
C VAL A 103 -20.02 -8.24 7.33
N ASN A 104 -21.05 -7.91 8.11
CA ASN A 104 -22.40 -8.47 8.00
C ASN A 104 -22.39 -10.01 7.89
N SER A 105 -21.72 -10.65 8.86
CA SER A 105 -21.52 -12.11 8.95
C SER A 105 -20.73 -12.77 7.80
N SER A 106 -20.19 -11.98 6.86
CA SER A 106 -19.40 -12.48 5.71
C SER A 106 -17.92 -12.18 5.90
N ILE A 107 -17.05 -13.18 5.67
CA ILE A 107 -15.59 -12.97 5.70
C ILE A 107 -15.17 -12.15 4.48
N VAL A 108 -14.47 -11.05 4.72
CA VAL A 108 -13.94 -10.15 3.68
C VAL A 108 -12.44 -10.42 3.54
N PRO A 109 -11.95 -10.96 2.41
CA PRO A 109 -10.52 -11.10 2.17
C PRO A 109 -9.87 -9.71 2.07
N LEU A 110 -8.64 -9.59 2.55
CA LEU A 110 -7.85 -8.37 2.45
C LEU A 110 -6.80 -8.51 1.34
N ASP A 111 -6.79 -7.57 0.39
CA ASP A 111 -5.82 -7.54 -0.73
C ASP A 111 -4.37 -7.33 -0.25
N GLN A 112 -4.22 -6.82 0.97
CA GLN A 112 -2.97 -6.47 1.63
C GLN A 112 -3.16 -6.67 3.14
N LYS A 113 -2.15 -7.24 3.82
CA LYS A 113 -2.21 -7.51 5.27
C LYS A 113 -2.47 -6.22 6.04
N ALA A 114 -3.25 -6.31 7.12
CA ALA A 114 -3.48 -5.21 8.03
C ALA A 114 -2.17 -4.77 8.71
N VAL A 115 -2.15 -3.54 9.22
CA VAL A 115 -1.00 -2.99 9.95
C VAL A 115 -1.45 -2.27 11.21
N ILE A 116 -0.66 -2.35 12.28
CA ILE A 116 -0.85 -1.56 13.49
C ILE A 116 0.07 -0.35 13.44
N VAL A 117 -0.52 0.84 13.55
CA VAL A 117 0.16 2.14 13.68
C VAL A 117 -0.31 2.76 14.99
N ASN A 118 0.60 3.00 15.94
CA ASN A 118 0.29 3.60 17.25
C ASN A 118 -0.91 2.95 17.97
N GLY A 119 -0.98 1.61 17.95
CA GLY A 119 -2.09 0.85 18.55
C GLY A 119 -3.41 0.84 17.75
N THR A 120 -3.50 1.56 16.64
CA THR A 120 -4.66 1.55 15.73
C THR A 120 -4.45 0.52 14.63
N VAL A 121 -5.44 -0.35 14.38
CA VAL A 121 -5.43 -1.27 13.24
C VAL A 121 -5.88 -0.52 11.98
N LEU A 122 -5.01 -0.49 10.98
CA LEU A 122 -5.29 0.01 9.64
C LEU A 122 -5.39 -1.15 8.65
N ILE A 123 -6.35 -1.03 7.74
CA ILE A 123 -6.70 -2.03 6.72
C ILE A 123 -6.80 -1.36 5.35
N PRO A 124 -6.75 -2.11 4.24
CA PRO A 124 -6.91 -1.54 2.91
C PRO A 124 -8.28 -0.87 2.76
N LEU A 125 -8.27 0.39 2.31
CA LEU A 125 -9.45 1.22 2.07
C LEU A 125 -10.50 0.48 1.22
N LYS A 126 -10.08 -0.07 0.08
CA LYS A 126 -10.97 -0.70 -0.90
C LYS A 126 -11.79 -1.84 -0.28
N ASN A 127 -11.13 -2.81 0.36
CA ASN A 127 -11.78 -3.98 0.95
C ASN A 127 -12.83 -3.60 2.01
N MET A 128 -12.59 -2.53 2.79
CA MET A 128 -13.53 -2.05 3.80
C MET A 128 -14.75 -1.36 3.19
N PHE A 129 -14.53 -0.39 2.29
CA PHE A 129 -15.61 0.41 1.74
C PHE A 129 -16.47 -0.38 0.73
N ASP A 130 -15.86 -1.27 -0.06
CA ASP A 130 -16.60 -2.21 -0.92
C ASP A 130 -17.53 -3.10 -0.09
N ALA A 131 -17.02 -3.68 1.01
CA ALA A 131 -17.81 -4.56 1.89
C ALA A 131 -18.93 -3.81 2.63
N LEU A 132 -18.75 -2.52 2.90
CA LEU A 132 -19.79 -1.65 3.46
C LEU A 132 -20.81 -1.15 2.42
N GLY A 133 -20.61 -1.45 1.13
CA GLY A 133 -21.46 -0.99 0.03
C GLY A 133 -21.31 0.51 -0.27
N ALA A 134 -20.11 1.06 -0.05
CA ALA A 134 -19.79 2.47 -0.31
C ALA A 134 -18.97 2.64 -1.61
N THR A 135 -19.32 3.65 -2.40
CA THR A 135 -18.56 4.04 -3.59
C THR A 135 -17.38 4.94 -3.19
N LEU A 136 -16.21 4.73 -3.79
CA LEU A 136 -15.00 5.52 -3.55
C LEU A 136 -14.64 6.42 -4.73
N GLU A 137 -14.25 7.64 -4.41
CA GLU A 137 -13.59 8.60 -5.30
C GLU A 137 -12.21 8.96 -4.72
N TRP A 138 -11.21 9.09 -5.58
CA TRP A 138 -9.83 9.43 -5.20
C TRP A 138 -9.33 10.60 -6.05
N ASP A 139 -9.06 11.72 -5.39
CA ASP A 139 -8.34 12.86 -5.98
C ASP A 139 -6.84 12.69 -5.74
N GLN A 140 -6.13 12.33 -6.80
CA GLN A 140 -4.67 12.14 -6.77
C GLN A 140 -3.89 13.44 -6.49
N SER A 141 -4.44 14.61 -6.83
CA SER A 141 -3.76 15.91 -6.67
C SER A 141 -3.73 16.36 -5.21
N THR A 142 -4.83 16.18 -4.49
CA THR A 142 -4.96 16.52 -3.07
C THR A 142 -4.73 15.33 -2.14
N LYS A 143 -4.61 14.11 -2.68
CA LYS A 143 -4.63 12.83 -1.95
C LYS A 143 -5.89 12.63 -1.10
N LYS A 144 -7.01 13.23 -1.53
CA LYS A 144 -8.30 13.15 -0.85
C LYS A 144 -9.06 11.92 -1.32
N ILE A 145 -9.68 11.24 -0.36
CA ILE A 145 -10.62 10.15 -0.57
C ILE A 145 -11.99 10.70 -0.20
N THR A 146 -12.95 10.55 -1.11
CA THR A 146 -14.36 10.77 -0.80
C THR A 146 -15.08 9.44 -0.92
N ALA A 147 -15.91 9.12 0.07
CA ALA A 147 -16.67 7.88 0.10
C ALA A 147 -18.15 8.17 0.28
N TYR A 148 -18.98 7.47 -0.50
CA TYR A 148 -20.41 7.73 -0.61
C TYR A 148 -21.21 6.47 -0.31
N LYS A 149 -22.18 6.54 0.61
CA LYS A 149 -23.17 5.47 0.88
C LYS A 149 -24.53 6.10 1.16
N GLY A 150 -25.47 5.95 0.23
CA GLY A 150 -26.75 6.68 0.27
C GLY A 150 -26.50 8.18 0.36
N ASN A 151 -27.08 8.85 1.37
CA ASN A 151 -26.90 10.28 1.63
C ASN A 151 -25.67 10.61 2.52
N THR A 152 -24.90 9.60 2.93
CA THR A 152 -23.71 9.78 3.76
C THR A 152 -22.47 9.95 2.88
N THR A 153 -21.80 11.09 3.03
CA THR A 153 -20.49 11.37 2.40
C THR A 153 -19.42 11.45 3.50
N VAL A 154 -18.27 10.82 3.26
CA VAL A 154 -17.14 10.78 4.19
C VAL A 154 -15.89 11.23 3.44
N GLU A 155 -15.20 12.25 3.96
CA GLU A 155 -13.95 12.76 3.38
C GLU A 155 -12.78 12.51 4.33
N LEU A 156 -11.66 12.04 3.78
CA LEU A 156 -10.40 11.86 4.49
C LEU A 156 -9.22 12.11 3.54
N THR A 157 -8.08 12.56 4.08
CA THR A 157 -6.88 12.86 3.27
C THR A 157 -5.70 12.03 3.76
N VAL A 158 -4.92 11.46 2.84
CA VAL A 158 -3.70 10.71 3.20
C VAL A 158 -2.71 11.63 3.92
N ASP A 159 -2.03 11.07 4.93
CA ASP A 159 -1.12 11.78 5.84
C ASP A 159 -1.78 12.85 6.72
N SER A 160 -3.12 12.96 6.75
CA SER A 160 -3.88 13.83 7.67
C SER A 160 -4.70 13.02 8.68
N THR A 161 -4.82 13.51 9.92
CA THR A 161 -5.81 13.00 10.89
C THR A 161 -7.15 13.72 10.82
N ALA A 162 -7.28 14.79 10.02
CA ALA A 162 -8.55 15.46 9.80
C ALA A 162 -9.42 14.67 8.81
N ALA A 163 -10.69 14.49 9.15
CA ALA A 163 -11.71 13.87 8.31
C ALA A 163 -13.05 14.60 8.48
N ARG A 164 -14.02 14.32 7.60
CA ARG A 164 -15.40 14.81 7.71
C ARG A 164 -16.39 13.67 7.46
N LYS A 165 -17.54 13.71 8.15
CA LYS A 165 -18.76 12.99 7.77
C LYS A 165 -19.82 14.05 7.52
N GLN A 166 -20.22 14.21 6.26
CA GLN A 166 -21.03 15.35 5.79
C GLN A 166 -20.39 16.65 6.31
N ASP A 167 -21.17 17.57 6.89
CA ASP A 167 -20.64 18.83 7.43
C ASP A 167 -19.81 18.67 8.71
N LYS A 168 -19.91 17.55 9.42
CA LYS A 168 -19.27 17.34 10.73
C LYS A 168 -17.79 16.98 10.59
N ALA A 169 -16.92 17.81 11.16
CA ALA A 169 -15.50 17.50 11.31
C ALA A 169 -15.28 16.33 12.30
N LEU A 170 -14.30 15.48 11.99
CA LEU A 170 -13.89 14.31 12.75
C LEU A 170 -12.36 14.26 12.83
N THR A 171 -11.83 13.52 13.82
CA THR A 171 -10.39 13.28 13.98
C THR A 171 -10.11 11.79 14.03
N LEU A 172 -9.16 11.35 13.22
CA LEU A 172 -8.74 9.96 13.10
C LEU A 172 -7.74 9.59 14.20
N GLN A 173 -7.88 8.38 14.77
CA GLN A 173 -6.91 7.84 15.74
C GLN A 173 -5.51 7.63 15.13
N ALA A 174 -5.46 7.34 13.83
CA ALA A 174 -4.24 7.33 13.03
C ALA A 174 -4.54 7.89 11.64
N LYS A 175 -3.58 8.64 11.06
CA LYS A 175 -3.69 9.16 9.70
C LYS A 175 -3.72 8.02 8.66
N PRO A 176 -4.46 8.14 7.54
CA PRO A 176 -4.36 7.19 6.44
C PRO A 176 -2.96 7.24 5.84
N ILE A 177 -2.41 6.08 5.47
CA ILE A 177 -1.06 5.97 4.91
C ILE A 177 -1.05 5.03 3.71
N VAL A 178 -0.17 5.27 2.73
CA VAL A 178 -0.03 4.38 1.57
C VAL A 178 1.06 3.34 1.83
N ILE A 179 0.71 2.06 1.74
CA ILE A 179 1.63 0.93 1.93
C ILE A 179 1.53 -0.01 0.73
N ASN A 180 2.64 -0.14 0.00
CA ASN A 180 2.78 -0.98 -1.19
C ASN A 180 1.71 -0.67 -2.28
N GLY A 181 1.29 0.59 -2.40
CA GLY A 181 0.24 1.03 -3.33
C GLY A 181 -1.18 1.01 -2.76
N TYR A 182 -1.41 0.40 -1.59
CA TYR A 182 -2.70 0.38 -0.92
C TYR A 182 -2.83 1.55 0.06
N THR A 183 -3.89 2.34 -0.05
CA THR A 183 -4.29 3.28 1.01
C THR A 183 -4.83 2.48 2.19
N MET A 184 -4.17 2.62 3.34
CA MET A 184 -4.52 1.96 4.59
C MET A 184 -5.24 2.96 5.49
N VAL A 185 -6.41 2.60 6.02
CA VAL A 185 -7.29 3.45 6.84
C VAL A 185 -7.61 2.79 8.18
N PRO A 186 -7.84 3.56 9.27
CA PRO A 186 -8.29 2.99 10.55
C PRO A 186 -9.61 2.24 10.37
N ALA A 187 -9.61 0.94 10.69
CA ALA A 187 -10.77 0.07 10.45
C ALA A 187 -12.03 0.57 11.17
N ARG A 188 -11.87 0.99 12.43
CA ARG A 188 -12.96 1.54 13.25
C ARG A 188 -13.60 2.77 12.62
N PHE A 189 -12.79 3.76 12.22
CA PHE A 189 -13.32 4.98 11.61
C PHE A 189 -14.10 4.70 10.33
N ALA A 190 -13.58 3.83 9.46
CA ALA A 190 -14.22 3.52 8.18
C ALA A 190 -15.64 2.93 8.37
N ALA A 191 -15.83 2.10 9.39
CA ALA A 191 -17.11 1.51 9.74
C ALA A 191 -18.05 2.49 10.46
N GLU A 192 -17.58 3.14 11.54
CA GLU A 192 -18.37 4.11 12.32
C GLU A 192 -18.83 5.31 11.47
N SER A 193 -18.07 5.68 10.43
CA SER A 193 -18.46 6.72 9.49
C SER A 193 -19.74 6.40 8.71
N PHE A 194 -20.13 5.13 8.61
CA PHE A 194 -21.43 4.67 8.06
C PHE A 194 -22.32 4.03 9.12
N ASP A 195 -22.16 4.46 10.37
CA ASP A 195 -23.01 4.10 11.52
C ASP A 195 -23.00 2.60 11.86
N ALA A 196 -21.99 1.88 11.37
CA ALA A 196 -21.78 0.46 11.67
C ALA A 196 -21.08 0.27 13.02
N VAL A 197 -21.47 -0.80 13.73
CA VAL A 197 -20.86 -1.24 14.99
C VAL A 197 -19.58 -2.01 14.69
N VAL A 198 -18.55 -1.83 15.53
CA VAL A 198 -17.23 -2.47 15.36
C VAL A 198 -16.81 -3.20 16.64
N GLU A 199 -16.66 -4.50 16.53
CA GLU A 199 -16.16 -5.37 17.59
C GLU A 199 -14.76 -5.89 17.25
N TRP A 200 -13.93 -6.09 18.28
CA TRP A 200 -12.58 -6.63 18.14
C TRP A 200 -12.38 -7.78 19.12
N ASP A 201 -12.17 -8.98 18.59
CA ASP A 201 -11.69 -10.12 19.37
C ASP A 201 -10.16 -10.20 19.28
N SER A 202 -9.51 -9.86 20.40
CA SER A 202 -8.06 -9.95 20.54
C SER A 202 -7.49 -11.37 20.52
N GLN A 203 -8.28 -12.41 20.82
CA GLN A 203 -7.82 -13.80 20.85
C GLN A 203 -7.70 -14.38 19.44
N SER A 204 -8.75 -14.22 18.63
CA SER A 204 -8.75 -14.65 17.22
C SER A 204 -8.18 -13.61 16.24
N SER A 205 -7.86 -12.39 16.73
CA SER A 205 -7.50 -11.24 15.90
C SER A 205 -8.57 -10.93 14.84
N THR A 206 -9.83 -10.91 15.25
CA THR A 206 -10.99 -10.70 14.36
C THR A 206 -11.62 -9.33 14.56
N ILE A 207 -11.76 -8.58 13.48
CA ILE A 207 -12.64 -7.40 13.42
C ILE A 207 -13.99 -7.85 12.87
N THR A 208 -15.05 -7.65 13.66
CA THR A 208 -16.43 -7.86 13.21
C THR A 208 -17.12 -6.51 13.05
N ILE A 209 -17.78 -6.31 11.91
CA ILE A 209 -18.53 -5.09 11.61
C ILE A 209 -19.96 -5.45 11.23
N THR A 210 -20.90 -4.77 11.86
CA THR A 210 -22.34 -4.94 11.65
C THR A 210 -22.94 -3.60 11.27
N THR A 211 -23.48 -3.48 10.06
CA THR A 211 -24.24 -2.29 9.65
C THR A 211 -25.62 -2.29 10.32
N PRO A 212 -26.22 -1.11 10.56
CA PRO A 212 -27.62 -1.02 11.00
C PRO A 212 -28.61 -1.52 9.94
#